data_AF-A0A9E2AGZ3-F1
#
_entry.id   AF-A0A9E2AGZ3-F1
#
_cell.length_a   1.000
_cell.length_b   1.000
_cell.length_c   1.000
_cell.angle_alpha   90.00
_cell.angle_beta   90.00
_cell.angle_gamma   90.00
#
_symmetry.space_group_name_H-M   'P 1'
#
loop_
_entity.id
_entity.type
_entity.pdbx_description
1 polymer ?
#
loop_
_entity_poly.entity_id
_entity_poly.type
_entity_poly.pdbx_seq_one_letter_code
_entity_poly.pdbx_strand_id
1 'polypeptide(L)'
;MSKSQQTFNKREREKKKQKKRKEKLERRQQRKLEAKRDGNNLDEMMMYVDENGNFTRTPPDPKKKEAIKLEDINVSTPKMADRADETSVRKGIVKFFNEEKGYGFITDTKNQDNIFVHISQLEEPLKQQNKVSFEIEMGPKGKTAVNVVLIRE
;
A
#
# COMPACT_ATOMS: atom_id res chain seq x y z
N MET A 1 8.97 52.94 70.23
CA MET A 1 8.08 52.82 69.06
C MET A 1 6.81 52.08 69.47
N SER A 2 5.65 52.73 69.38
CA SER A 2 4.37 52.17 69.88
C SER A 2 3.73 51.23 68.86
N LYS A 3 3.58 49.94 69.21
CA LYS A 3 2.85 48.93 68.43
C LYS A 3 1.35 49.19 68.61
N SER A 4 0.64 49.52 67.54
CA SER A 4 -0.81 49.74 67.60
C SER A 4 -1.53 48.44 67.97
N GLN A 5 -2.14 48.41 69.16
CA GLN A 5 -3.01 47.31 69.58
C GLN A 5 -4.31 47.38 68.78
N GLN A 6 -4.39 46.63 67.69
CA GLN A 6 -5.64 46.49 66.94
C GLN A 6 -6.60 45.57 67.71
N THR A 7 -7.87 45.96 67.82
CA THR A 7 -8.90 45.16 68.49
C THR A 7 -9.07 43.80 67.81
N PHE A 8 -9.31 42.75 68.60
CA PHE A 8 -9.44 41.36 68.13
C PHE A 8 -10.46 41.23 66.98
N ASN A 9 -11.62 41.88 67.12
CA ASN A 9 -12.68 41.90 66.12
C ASN A 9 -12.24 42.50 64.76
N LYS A 10 -11.35 43.50 64.76
CA LYS A 10 -10.81 44.11 63.52
C LYS A 10 -9.88 43.14 62.80
N ARG A 11 -9.03 42.43 63.56
CA ARG A 11 -8.09 41.42 63.03
C ARG A 11 -8.83 40.20 62.47
N GLU A 12 -9.92 39.77 63.11
CA GLU A 12 -10.75 38.67 62.61
C GLU A 12 -11.45 39.02 61.31
N ARG A 13 -11.99 40.25 61.18
CA ARG A 13 -12.64 40.71 59.96
C ARG A 13 -11.66 40.80 58.79
N GLU A 14 -10.44 41.27 59.03
CA GLU A 14 -9.37 41.29 58.02
C GLU A 14 -8.93 39.88 57.62
N LYS A 15 -8.75 38.96 58.58
CA LYS A 15 -8.46 37.56 58.30
C LYS A 15 -9.56 36.91 57.46
N LYS A 16 -10.83 37.15 57.77
CA LYS A 16 -11.97 36.64 56.98
C LYS A 16 -11.98 37.21 55.55
N LYS A 17 -11.63 38.50 55.38
CA LYS A 17 -11.49 39.14 54.06
C LYS A 17 -10.30 38.58 53.27
N GLN A 18 -9.17 38.32 53.92
CA GLN A 18 -7.99 37.71 53.31
C GLN A 18 -8.25 36.26 52.88
N LYS A 19 -8.90 35.46 53.72
CA LYS A 19 -9.32 34.08 53.38
C LYS A 19 -10.24 34.07 52.17
N LYS A 20 -11.29 34.90 52.16
CA LYS A 20 -12.20 35.04 51.00
C LYS A 20 -11.49 35.49 49.71
N ARG A 21 -10.45 36.34 49.81
CA ARG A 21 -9.65 36.76 48.66
C ARG A 21 -8.77 35.62 48.13
N LYS A 22 -8.11 34.87 49.03
CA LYS A 22 -7.30 33.69 48.68
C LYS A 22 -8.13 32.59 48.03
N GLU A 23 -9.26 32.25 48.65
CA GLU A 23 -10.21 31.26 48.11
C GLU A 23 -10.71 31.65 46.71
N LYS A 24 -11.01 32.93 46.47
CA LYS A 24 -11.38 33.43 45.14
C LYS A 24 -10.23 33.31 44.12
N LEU A 25 -8.99 33.56 44.54
CA LEU A 25 -7.81 33.45 43.68
C LEU A 25 -7.52 31.99 43.33
N GLU A 26 -7.57 31.10 44.32
CA GLU A 26 -7.38 29.66 44.14
C GLU A 26 -8.47 29.07 43.26
N ARG A 27 -9.75 29.43 43.49
CA ARG A 27 -10.86 29.02 42.60
C ARG A 27 -10.69 29.55 41.17
N ARG A 28 -10.13 30.75 40.99
CA ARG A 28 -9.81 31.29 39.65
C ARG A 28 -8.65 30.54 39.00
N GLN A 29 -7.64 30.14 39.78
CA GLN A 29 -6.51 29.35 39.29
C GLN A 29 -6.94 27.92 38.94
N GLN A 30 -7.79 27.29 39.76
CA GLN A 30 -8.37 25.98 39.48
C GLN A 30 -9.18 26.01 38.20
N ARG A 31 -10.10 26.97 38.02
CA ARG A 31 -10.81 27.17 36.74
C ARG A 31 -9.86 27.42 35.56
N LYS A 32 -8.69 28.04 35.79
CA LYS A 32 -7.67 28.27 34.74
C LYS A 32 -6.88 26.99 34.43
N LEU A 33 -6.65 26.11 35.40
CA LEU A 33 -6.00 24.81 35.22
C LEU A 33 -6.96 23.78 34.61
N GLU A 34 -8.23 23.82 35.00
CA GLU A 34 -9.32 23.02 34.41
C GLU A 34 -9.61 23.51 32.99
N ALA A 35 -9.67 24.83 32.72
CA ALA A 35 -9.75 25.36 31.36
C ALA A 35 -8.52 25.03 30.49
N LYS A 36 -7.37 24.73 31.10
CA LYS A 36 -6.21 24.17 30.38
C LYS A 36 -6.34 22.67 30.10
N ARG A 37 -7.13 21.95 30.89
CA ARG A 37 -7.39 20.51 30.72
C ARG A 37 -8.56 20.23 29.78
N ASP A 38 -9.55 21.11 29.75
CA ASP A 38 -10.86 20.83 29.13
C ASP A 38 -11.16 21.65 27.86
N GLY A 39 -10.14 22.07 27.10
CA GLY A 39 -10.33 22.34 25.67
C GLY A 39 -9.77 23.66 25.15
N ASN A 40 -9.11 23.52 23.99
CA ASN A 40 -8.70 24.57 23.04
C ASN A 40 -7.24 25.02 23.09
N ASN A 41 -6.29 24.11 23.35
CA ASN A 41 -4.99 24.21 22.68
C ASN A 41 -5.05 23.32 21.43
N LEU A 42 -5.16 23.96 20.25
CA LEU A 42 -5.22 23.32 18.94
C LEU A 42 -4.11 22.25 18.75
N ASP A 43 -2.95 22.48 19.35
CA ASP A 43 -1.78 21.58 19.35
C ASP A 43 -2.00 20.26 20.09
N GLU A 44 -2.83 20.19 21.14
CA GLU A 44 -3.05 18.93 21.88
C GLU A 44 -4.16 18.07 21.26
N MET A 45 -5.02 18.66 20.43
CA MET A 45 -6.06 17.96 19.67
C MET A 45 -5.54 17.47 18.30
N MET A 46 -4.46 18.07 17.80
CA MET A 46 -3.79 17.63 16.58
C MET A 46 -2.90 16.44 16.89
N MET A 47 -3.32 15.27 16.41
CA MET A 47 -2.54 14.04 16.45
C MET A 47 -1.74 13.93 15.16
N TYR A 48 -0.42 13.86 15.29
CA TYR A 48 0.46 13.73 14.13
C TYR A 48 0.64 12.27 13.77
N VAL A 49 0.85 12.00 12.49
CA VAL A 49 1.16 10.65 11.98
C VAL A 49 2.67 10.58 11.79
N ASP A 50 3.30 9.59 12.41
CA ASP A 50 4.72 9.32 12.19
C ASP A 50 4.96 8.55 10.88
N GLU A 51 6.23 8.35 10.51
CA GLU A 51 6.65 7.64 9.29
C GLU A 51 6.14 6.20 9.21
N ASN A 52 5.72 5.61 10.34
CA ASN A 52 5.21 4.24 10.44
C ASN A 52 3.69 4.18 10.56
N GLY A 53 2.99 5.32 10.39
CA GLY A 53 1.54 5.39 10.47
C GLY A 53 0.97 5.40 11.90
N ASN A 54 1.81 5.52 12.94
CA ASN A 54 1.36 5.63 14.32
C ASN A 54 1.06 7.08 14.68
N PHE A 55 0.08 7.20 15.56
CA PHE A 55 -0.33 8.47 16.12
C PHE A 55 0.64 8.93 17.20
N THR A 56 1.33 10.06 16.96
CA THR A 56 2.29 10.64 17.89
C THR A 56 1.88 12.07 18.28
N ARG A 57 2.24 12.46 19.50
CA ARG A 57 1.95 13.80 20.05
C ARG A 57 2.99 14.84 19.62
N THR A 58 4.08 14.40 19.00
CA THR A 58 5.21 15.24 18.62
C THR A 58 5.12 15.50 17.11
N PRO A 59 5.06 16.77 16.66
CA PRO A 59 5.07 17.09 15.25
C PRO A 59 6.28 16.48 14.55
N PRO A 60 6.12 15.91 13.33
CA PRO A 60 7.23 15.34 12.58
C PRO A 60 8.24 16.44 12.23
N ASP A 61 9.50 16.25 12.64
CA ASP A 61 10.58 17.21 12.43
C ASP A 61 10.77 17.48 10.91
N PRO A 62 10.68 18.74 10.44
CA PRO A 62 10.75 19.06 9.00
C PRO A 62 12.12 18.74 8.37
N LYS A 63 13.16 18.51 9.17
CA LYS A 63 14.52 18.18 8.72
C LYS A 63 14.76 16.68 8.49
N LYS A 64 13.87 15.81 8.96
CA LYS A 64 14.01 14.35 8.86
C LYS A 64 13.23 13.74 7.69
N LYS A 65 12.57 14.57 6.88
CA LYS A 65 11.85 14.08 5.70
C LYS A 65 12.83 13.47 4.70
N GLU A 66 12.68 12.18 4.45
CA GLU A 66 13.42 11.51 3.39
C GLU A 66 13.01 12.10 2.04
N ALA A 67 14.00 12.51 1.24
CA ALA A 67 13.78 13.03 -0.09
C ALA A 67 13.50 11.86 -1.04
N ILE A 68 12.22 11.51 -1.20
CA ILE A 68 11.78 10.55 -2.21
C ILE A 68 12.00 11.21 -3.57
N LYS A 69 12.75 10.55 -4.46
CA LYS A 69 12.94 11.02 -5.84
C LYS A 69 11.60 10.94 -6.56
N LEU A 70 11.26 11.97 -7.35
CA LEU A 70 10.00 11.99 -8.11
C LEU A 70 9.86 10.79 -9.07
N GLU A 71 10.99 10.21 -9.48
CA GLU A 71 11.05 9.05 -10.38
C GLU A 71 10.53 7.76 -9.74
N ASP A 72 10.62 7.62 -8.41
CA ASP A 72 10.23 6.39 -7.69
C ASP A 72 8.74 6.37 -7.29
N ILE A 73 8.05 7.51 -7.43
CA ILE A 73 6.63 7.65 -7.08
C ILE A 73 5.79 7.24 -8.29
N ASN A 74 5.34 5.99 -8.31
CA ASN A 74 4.37 5.50 -9.29
C ASN A 74 2.97 6.08 -8.98
N VAL A 75 2.66 7.24 -9.56
CA VAL A 75 1.39 7.98 -9.31
C VAL A 75 0.18 7.30 -9.99
N SER A 76 0.40 6.38 -10.93
CA SER A 76 -0.64 5.59 -11.59
C SER A 76 -0.52 4.13 -11.21
N THR A 77 -1.64 3.38 -11.22
CA THR A 77 -1.59 1.92 -11.30
C THR A 77 -0.63 1.56 -12.43
N PRO A 78 0.37 0.68 -12.20
CA PRO A 78 1.30 0.33 -13.26
C PRO A 78 0.47 -0.19 -14.42
N LYS A 79 0.53 0.50 -15.57
CA LYS A 79 0.05 -0.09 -16.82
C LYS A 79 0.83 -1.39 -16.94
N MET A 80 0.15 -2.52 -17.09
CA MET A 80 0.76 -3.83 -17.37
C MET A 80 1.46 -3.82 -18.75
N ALA A 81 2.33 -2.85 -19.02
CA ALA A 81 3.10 -2.70 -20.24
C ALA A 81 4.52 -3.24 -20.06
N ASP A 82 5.00 -3.37 -18.82
CA ASP A 82 6.28 -4.02 -18.51
C ASP A 82 6.11 -5.45 -17.97
N ARG A 83 4.89 -6.01 -18.03
CA ARG A 83 4.78 -7.46 -18.07
C ARG A 83 5.26 -7.82 -19.47
N ALA A 84 6.58 -7.91 -19.62
CA ALA A 84 7.25 -8.30 -20.83
C ALA A 84 6.39 -9.41 -21.46
N ASP A 85 5.90 -9.13 -22.66
CA ASP A 85 5.53 -10.17 -23.60
C ASP A 85 6.83 -10.95 -23.83
N GLU A 86 7.18 -11.81 -22.87
CA GLU A 86 8.07 -12.91 -23.12
C GLU A 86 7.34 -13.68 -24.22
N THR A 87 7.82 -13.48 -25.45
CA THR A 87 7.79 -14.42 -26.56
C THR A 87 8.36 -15.73 -26.03
N SER A 88 7.56 -16.37 -25.18
CA SER A 88 7.96 -17.49 -24.37
C SER A 88 7.78 -18.68 -25.29
N VAL A 89 8.78 -18.88 -26.14
CA VAL A 89 8.95 -20.11 -26.92
C VAL A 89 8.81 -21.27 -25.92
N ARG A 90 7.69 -21.98 -26.02
CA ARG A 90 7.35 -23.10 -25.14
C ARG A 90 7.68 -24.40 -25.84
N LYS A 91 7.89 -25.43 -25.03
CA LYS A 91 8.12 -26.80 -25.51
C LYS A 91 6.91 -27.64 -25.16
N GLY A 92 6.46 -28.45 -26.11
CA GLY A 92 5.35 -29.36 -25.91
C GLY A 92 5.49 -30.62 -26.73
N ILE A 93 4.50 -31.50 -26.55
CA ILE A 93 4.40 -32.78 -27.25
C ILE A 93 3.12 -32.78 -28.05
N VAL A 94 3.20 -33.19 -29.32
CA VAL A 94 2.04 -33.31 -30.20
C VAL A 94 1.16 -34.48 -29.71
N LYS A 95 -0.02 -34.17 -29.20
CA LYS A 95 -0.97 -35.17 -28.70
C LYS A 95 -1.74 -35.83 -29.82
N PHE A 96 -2.20 -35.02 -30.77
CA PHE A 96 -2.99 -35.45 -31.91
C PHE A 96 -2.78 -34.48 -33.07
N PHE A 97 -2.57 -35.00 -34.27
CA PHE A 97 -2.53 -34.21 -35.49
C PHE A 97 -3.21 -34.99 -36.60
N ASN A 98 -4.11 -34.32 -37.33
CA ASN A 98 -4.78 -34.89 -38.49
C ASN A 98 -4.26 -34.16 -39.74
N GLU A 99 -3.48 -34.86 -40.55
CA GLU A 99 -2.89 -34.33 -41.80
C GLU A 99 -3.96 -34.03 -42.86
N GLU A 100 -5.03 -34.82 -42.95
CA GLU A 100 -6.11 -34.62 -43.94
C GLU A 100 -6.93 -33.36 -43.65
N LYS A 101 -7.20 -33.10 -42.37
CA LYS A 101 -7.99 -31.92 -41.94
C LYS A 101 -7.15 -30.72 -41.57
N GLY A 102 -5.83 -30.88 -41.45
CA GLY A 102 -4.88 -29.78 -41.18
C GLY A 102 -5.00 -29.15 -39.79
N TYR A 103 -5.41 -29.90 -38.78
CA TYR A 103 -5.47 -29.40 -37.40
C TYR A 103 -4.94 -30.42 -36.39
N GLY A 104 -4.55 -29.92 -35.22
CA GLY A 104 -4.14 -30.77 -34.11
C GLY A 104 -4.08 -30.07 -32.78
N PHE A 105 -3.51 -30.76 -31.80
CA PHE A 105 -3.32 -30.30 -30.44
C PHE A 105 -1.92 -30.63 -29.93
N ILE A 106 -1.28 -29.64 -29.32
CA ILE A 106 0.01 -29.75 -28.65
C ILE A 106 -0.25 -29.61 -27.15
N THR A 107 0.30 -30.52 -26.35
CA THR A 107 0.27 -30.42 -24.89
C THR A 107 1.54 -29.72 -24.42
N ASP A 108 1.40 -28.58 -23.73
CA ASP A 108 2.53 -27.85 -23.14
C ASP A 108 3.17 -28.69 -22.02
N THR A 109 4.50 -28.77 -22.00
CA THR A 109 5.23 -29.48 -20.93
C THR A 109 5.09 -28.81 -19.56
N LYS A 110 4.92 -27.48 -19.53
CA LYS A 110 4.84 -26.71 -18.28
C LYS A 110 3.43 -26.68 -17.70
N ASN A 111 2.44 -26.35 -18.53
CA ASN A 111 1.08 -26.12 -18.06
C ASN A 111 0.15 -27.32 -18.26
N GLN A 112 0.57 -28.35 -19.00
CA GLN A 112 -0.28 -29.48 -19.44
C GLN A 112 -1.56 -29.05 -20.18
N ASP A 113 -1.67 -27.78 -20.55
CA ASP A 113 -2.75 -27.24 -21.37
C ASP A 113 -2.66 -27.81 -22.79
N ASN A 114 -3.81 -28.11 -23.38
CA ASN A 114 -3.91 -28.43 -24.80
C ASN A 114 -4.06 -27.15 -25.60
N ILE A 115 -3.12 -26.93 -26.51
CA ILE A 115 -3.02 -25.74 -27.35
C ILE A 115 -3.36 -26.15 -28.77
N PHE A 116 -4.20 -25.36 -29.42
CA PHE A 116 -4.66 -25.62 -30.77
C PHE A 116 -3.58 -25.29 -31.80
N VAL A 117 -3.39 -26.15 -32.81
CA VAL A 117 -2.48 -25.89 -33.93
C VAL A 117 -3.19 -26.10 -35.27
N HIS A 118 -2.89 -25.24 -36.23
CA HIS A 118 -3.38 -25.31 -37.61
C HIS A 118 -2.22 -25.55 -38.58
N ILE A 119 -2.48 -26.20 -39.72
CA ILE A 119 -1.48 -26.50 -40.75
C ILE A 119 -0.77 -25.26 -41.31
N SER A 120 -1.43 -24.10 -41.27
CA SER A 120 -0.83 -22.82 -41.68
C SER A 120 0.33 -22.36 -40.80
N GLN A 121 0.41 -22.86 -39.56
CA GLN A 121 1.44 -22.50 -38.58
C GLN A 121 2.54 -23.56 -38.45
N LEU A 122 2.55 -24.54 -39.37
CA LEU A 122 3.50 -25.64 -39.41
C LEU A 122 4.44 -25.46 -40.62
N GLU A 123 5.75 -25.43 -40.37
CA GLU A 123 6.75 -25.48 -41.43
C GLU A 123 7.02 -26.90 -41.91
N GLU A 124 7.02 -27.86 -40.97
CA GLU A 124 7.22 -29.28 -41.24
C GLU A 124 6.01 -30.12 -40.81
N PRO A 125 5.71 -31.24 -41.49
CA PRO A 125 4.65 -32.15 -41.06
C PRO A 125 5.02 -32.80 -39.72
N LEU A 126 4.10 -32.73 -38.75
CA LEU A 126 4.27 -33.31 -37.42
C LEU A 126 3.59 -34.66 -37.30
N LYS A 127 4.25 -35.60 -36.63
CA LYS A 127 3.64 -36.87 -36.22
C LYS A 127 3.24 -36.84 -34.75
N GLN A 128 2.37 -37.76 -34.38
CA GLN A 128 1.99 -37.95 -32.97
C GLN A 128 3.24 -38.20 -32.10
N GLN A 129 3.23 -37.68 -30.87
CA GLN A 129 4.31 -37.78 -29.88
C GLN A 129 5.61 -37.03 -30.20
N ASN A 130 5.66 -36.21 -31.25
CA ASN A 130 6.84 -35.39 -31.53
C ASN A 130 6.99 -34.25 -30.53
N LYS A 131 8.25 -33.93 -30.17
CA LYS A 131 8.60 -32.75 -29.36
C LYS A 131 8.69 -31.53 -30.27
N VAL A 132 8.01 -30.46 -29.89
CA VAL A 132 7.93 -29.22 -30.69
C VAL A 132 8.17 -28.00 -29.82
N SER A 133 8.79 -26.98 -30.40
CA SER A 133 8.81 -25.62 -29.88
C SER A 133 7.75 -24.78 -30.58
N PHE A 134 6.99 -23.99 -29.84
CA PHE A 134 5.95 -23.13 -30.38
C PHE A 134 5.75 -21.89 -29.50
N GLU A 135 5.15 -20.85 -30.08
CA GLU A 135 4.73 -19.65 -29.38
C GLU A 135 3.22 -19.70 -29.12
N ILE A 136 2.76 -19.14 -28.00
CA ILE A 136 1.33 -19.09 -27.67
C ILE A 136 0.79 -17.72 -28.02
N GLU A 137 -0.20 -17.70 -28.90
CA GLU A 137 -0.99 -16.52 -29.22
C GLU A 137 -2.45 -16.70 -28.78
N MET A 138 -3.12 -15.60 -28.43
CA MET A 138 -4.52 -15.61 -28.04
C MET A 138 -5.41 -15.35 -29.27
N GLY A 139 -5.94 -16.41 -29.86
CA GLY A 139 -6.84 -16.34 -31.02
C GLY A 139 -8.33 -16.25 -30.65
N PRO A 140 -9.22 -16.12 -31.65
CA PRO A 140 -10.67 -15.99 -31.42
C PRO A 140 -11.30 -17.23 -30.77
N LYS A 141 -10.64 -18.39 -30.84
CA LYS A 141 -11.08 -19.67 -30.26
C LYS A 141 -10.25 -20.11 -29.06
N GLY A 142 -9.41 -19.23 -28.50
CA GLY A 142 -8.52 -19.52 -27.39
C GLY A 142 -7.04 -19.59 -27.78
N LYS A 143 -6.23 -20.22 -26.93
CA LYS A 143 -4.78 -20.33 -27.10
C LYS A 143 -4.43 -21.13 -28.36
N THR A 144 -3.73 -20.49 -29.27
CA THR A 144 -3.27 -21.07 -30.54
C THR A 144 -1.75 -21.09 -30.56
N ALA A 145 -1.17 -22.15 -31.13
CA ALA A 145 0.26 -22.28 -31.34
C ALA A 145 0.67 -21.65 -32.69
N VAL A 146 1.68 -20.80 -32.65
CA VAL A 146 2.28 -20.13 -33.82
C VAL A 146 3.76 -20.48 -33.89
N ASN A 147 4.36 -20.43 -35.10
CA ASN A 147 5.77 -20.72 -35.34
C ASN A 147 6.21 -22.08 -34.77
N VAL A 148 5.51 -23.15 -35.15
CA VAL A 148 5.76 -24.48 -34.59
C VAL A 148 6.92 -25.16 -35.32
N VAL A 149 7.98 -25.46 -34.58
CA VAL A 149 9.20 -26.10 -35.08
C VAL A 149 9.43 -27.44 -34.38
N LEU A 150 9.81 -28.46 -35.14
CA LEU A 150 10.16 -29.78 -34.61
C LEU A 150 11.54 -29.75 -33.95
N ILE A 151 11.63 -30.19 -32.69
CA ILE A 151 12.92 -30.35 -31.99
C ILE A 151 13.41 -31.77 -32.26
N ARG A 152 14.45 -31.91 -33.09
CA ARG A 152 15.17 -33.16 -33.29
C ARG A 152 16.32 -33.20 -32.28
N GLU A 153 16.26 -34.15 -31.34
CA GLU A 153 17.40 -34.55 -30.49
C GLU A 153 18.14 -35.72 -31.14
#